data_AF-A0AAD5B505-F1
#
_entry.id   AF-A0AAD5B505-F1
#
_cell.length_a   1.000
_cell.length_b   1.000
_cell.length_c   1.000
_cell.angle_alpha   90.00
_cell.angle_beta   90.00
_cell.angle_gamma   90.00
#
_symmetry.space_group_name_H-M   'P 1'
#
loop_
_entity.id
_entity.type
_entity.pdbx_description
1 polymer ?
#
loop_
_entity_poly.entity_id
_entity_poly.type
_entity_poly.pdbx_seq_one_letter_code
_entity_poly.pdbx_strand_id
1 'polypeptide(L)'
;MDRGKHPHTDVPYPTRAKTFKKETTDGDEQGHGPFSHLFDGMFIPRIRPDYKWKHEDASVKMFEHLVEKNNLQPVMEKYGVIKKDLIFITEQIAGPKDKQQYKGRPEDQSFLYEIVANKRTGIDVDKWDYFARDSYHLGIRNSSDHLRFLKFARVCEVNGKRIICARDKEVHDLYEMFHTRHTLHRRAYQHRVTKIIEEM
;
A
#
# COMPACT_ATOMS: atom_id res chain seq x y z
N MET A 1 -4.85 -15.92 -41.11
CA MET A 1 -5.17 -15.06 -39.94
C MET A 1 -3.87 -14.74 -39.23
N ASP A 2 -3.44 -13.51 -39.41
CA ASP A 2 -2.12 -13.00 -39.08
C ASP A 2 -1.97 -12.85 -37.56
N ARG A 3 -0.98 -13.50 -36.96
CA ARG A 3 -0.67 -13.40 -35.53
C ARG A 3 0.30 -12.24 -35.35
N GLY A 4 -0.26 -11.04 -35.17
CA GLY A 4 0.50 -9.84 -34.84
C GLY A 4 1.38 -10.04 -33.61
N LYS A 5 2.70 -10.05 -33.83
CA LYS A 5 3.70 -9.96 -32.77
C LYS A 5 3.61 -8.59 -32.13
N HIS A 6 3.12 -8.50 -30.89
CA HIS A 6 3.30 -7.30 -30.09
C HIS A 6 4.79 -7.14 -29.74
N PRO A 7 5.40 -5.97 -29.96
CA PRO A 7 6.80 -5.75 -29.59
C PRO A 7 6.93 -5.76 -28.07
N HIS A 8 7.80 -6.64 -27.56
CA HIS A 8 8.31 -6.58 -26.20
C HIS A 8 9.17 -5.31 -26.08
N THR A 9 8.60 -4.24 -25.53
CA THR A 9 9.40 -3.13 -25.01
C THR A 9 9.78 -3.47 -23.57
N ASP A 10 10.95 -4.09 -23.39
CA ASP A 10 11.61 -4.12 -22.08
C ASP A 10 12.02 -2.68 -21.73
N VAL A 11 11.15 -2.00 -20.99
CA VAL A 11 11.50 -0.71 -20.40
C VAL A 11 12.44 -1.01 -19.22
N PRO A 12 13.70 -0.57 -19.25
CA PRO A 12 14.59 -0.75 -18.11
C PRO A 12 13.99 -0.05 -16.90
N TYR A 13 13.64 -0.82 -15.86
CA TYR A 13 13.20 -0.27 -14.58
C TYR A 13 14.32 0.60 -14.01
N PRO A 14 14.15 1.92 -13.87
CA PRO A 14 15.19 2.75 -13.31
C PRO A 14 15.40 2.36 -11.85
N THR A 15 16.66 2.21 -11.45
CA THR A 15 17.14 1.91 -10.09
C THR A 15 16.47 2.77 -9.02
N ARG A 16 16.03 3.98 -9.42
CA ARG A 16 15.18 4.91 -8.66
C ARG A 16 13.91 4.27 -8.10
N ALA A 17 13.16 3.47 -8.87
CA ALA A 17 11.89 2.90 -8.40
C ALA A 17 12.05 1.87 -7.25
N LYS A 18 13.21 1.21 -7.13
CA LYS A 18 13.44 0.16 -6.11
C LYS A 18 13.70 0.74 -4.71
N THR A 19 14.52 1.78 -4.61
CA THR A 19 14.79 2.46 -3.32
C THR A 19 13.54 3.17 -2.81
N PHE A 20 12.81 3.82 -3.72
CA PHE A 20 11.58 4.54 -3.42
C PHE A 20 10.44 3.67 -2.90
N LYS A 21 10.32 2.43 -3.40
CA LYS A 21 9.27 1.48 -2.95
C LYS A 21 9.48 1.01 -1.50
N LYS A 22 10.73 0.92 -1.05
CA LYS A 22 11.06 0.51 0.32
C LYS A 22 10.69 1.58 1.35
N GLU A 23 11.08 2.83 1.09
CA GLU A 23 10.83 3.95 2.00
C GLU A 23 9.33 4.27 2.17
N THR A 24 8.51 4.04 1.13
CA THR A 24 7.06 4.27 1.19
C THR A 24 6.31 3.18 1.95
N THR A 25 6.72 1.91 1.83
CA THR A 25 6.10 0.80 2.59
C THR A 25 6.44 0.93 4.06
N ASP A 26 7.70 1.24 4.39
CA ASP A 26 8.12 1.51 5.77
C ASP A 26 7.45 2.78 6.35
N GLY A 27 6.94 3.68 5.49
CA GLY A 27 6.24 4.91 5.86
C GLY A 27 4.77 4.72 6.22
N ASP A 28 4.08 3.77 5.59
CA ASP A 28 2.62 3.59 5.74
C ASP A 28 2.24 3.17 7.17
N GLU A 29 3.11 2.41 7.85
CA GLU A 29 2.87 1.89 9.21
C GLU A 29 3.24 2.88 10.34
N GLN A 30 3.98 3.96 10.06
CA GLN A 30 4.56 4.84 11.10
C GLN A 30 3.52 5.62 11.91
N GLY A 31 2.30 5.76 11.39
CA GLY A 31 1.20 6.45 12.02
C GLY A 31 0.36 5.59 12.98
N HIS A 32 0.65 4.29 13.10
CA HIS A 32 -0.05 3.44 14.04
C HIS A 32 0.24 3.84 15.49
N GLY A 33 -0.81 3.90 16.30
CA GLY A 33 -0.70 4.07 17.75
C GLY A 33 -0.57 2.72 18.48
N PRO A 34 -0.56 2.75 19.83
CA PRO A 34 -0.52 1.54 20.65
C PRO A 34 -1.60 0.52 20.23
N PHE A 35 -1.19 -0.74 20.03
CA PHE A 35 -2.07 -1.82 19.57
C PHE A 35 -2.72 -1.58 18.19
N SER A 36 -2.04 -0.85 17.31
CA SER A 36 -2.37 -0.67 15.90
C SER A 36 -3.81 -0.17 15.68
N HIS A 37 -4.71 -1.04 15.20
CA HIS A 37 -6.10 -0.69 14.87
C HIS A 37 -7.00 -0.46 16.09
N LEU A 38 -6.58 -0.90 17.28
CA LEU A 38 -7.29 -0.53 18.51
C LEU A 38 -7.24 1.00 18.70
N PHE A 39 -6.08 1.62 18.43
CA PHE A 39 -5.87 3.02 18.72
C PHE A 39 -6.79 3.94 17.90
N ASP A 40 -6.76 3.81 16.58
CA ASP A 40 -7.56 4.64 15.68
C ASP A 40 -9.00 4.13 15.51
N GLY A 41 -9.23 2.83 15.63
CA GLY A 41 -10.55 2.21 15.47
C GLY A 41 -11.44 2.24 16.71
N MET A 42 -10.87 2.28 17.92
CA MET A 42 -11.64 2.21 19.17
C MET A 42 -11.26 3.32 20.16
N PHE A 43 -9.98 3.45 20.50
CA PHE A 43 -9.54 4.35 21.57
C PHE A 43 -9.80 5.83 21.22
N ILE A 44 -9.27 6.33 20.10
CA ILE A 44 -9.46 7.74 19.70
C ILE A 44 -10.94 8.09 19.52
N PRO A 45 -11.77 7.29 18.82
CA PRO A 45 -13.20 7.56 18.73
C PRO A 45 -13.89 7.68 20.09
N ARG A 46 -13.44 6.93 21.11
CA ARG A 46 -14.01 6.96 22.46
C ARG A 46 -13.57 8.16 23.28
N ILE A 47 -12.30 8.55 23.21
CA ILE A 47 -11.76 9.67 24.01
C ILE A 47 -11.95 11.04 23.33
N ARG A 48 -12.00 11.08 22.00
CA ARG A 48 -12.16 12.29 21.19
C ARG A 48 -13.14 12.04 20.02
N PRO A 49 -14.44 11.90 20.29
CA PRO A 49 -15.44 11.59 19.26
C PRO A 49 -15.52 12.66 18.15
N ASP A 50 -15.24 13.91 18.49
CA ASP A 50 -15.24 15.03 17.53
C ASP A 50 -13.99 15.06 16.63
N TYR A 51 -13.00 14.20 16.90
CA TYR A 51 -11.74 14.17 16.19
C TYR A 51 -11.61 12.91 15.35
N LYS A 52 -11.76 13.07 14.03
CA LYS A 52 -11.50 12.00 13.07
C LYS A 52 -9.99 11.81 12.90
N TRP A 53 -9.45 10.82 13.59
CA TRP A 53 -8.07 10.37 13.42
C TRP A 53 -8.01 9.17 12.49
N LYS A 54 -6.94 9.10 11.70
CA LYS A 54 -6.60 7.98 10.85
C LYS A 54 -5.11 7.75 10.93
N HIS A 55 -4.70 6.49 10.98
CA HIS A 55 -3.28 6.15 10.99
C HIS A 55 -2.59 6.65 9.71
N GLU A 56 -3.25 6.66 8.55
CA GLU A 56 -2.63 7.15 7.30
C GLU A 56 -2.28 8.66 7.37
N ASP A 57 -3.17 9.48 7.94
CA ASP A 57 -2.91 10.91 8.15
C ASP A 57 -1.77 11.13 9.16
N ALA A 58 -1.67 10.24 10.15
CA ALA A 58 -0.60 10.23 11.14
C ALA A 58 0.74 9.80 10.52
N SER A 59 0.73 8.81 9.63
CA SER A 59 1.90 8.32 8.90
C SER A 59 2.51 9.43 8.05
N VAL A 60 1.69 10.23 7.36
CA VAL A 60 2.16 11.41 6.63
C VAL A 60 2.83 12.43 7.56
N LYS A 61 2.19 12.75 8.70
CA LYS A 61 2.77 13.70 9.67
C LYS A 61 4.07 13.19 10.29
N MET A 62 4.13 11.89 10.60
CA MET A 62 5.33 11.26 11.16
C MET A 62 6.46 11.24 10.14
N PHE A 63 6.18 10.94 8.87
CA PHE A 63 7.14 11.02 7.79
C PHE A 63 7.69 12.45 7.62
N GLU A 64 6.80 13.45 7.55
CA GLU A 64 7.20 14.87 7.48
C GLU A 64 8.09 15.24 8.68
N HIS A 65 7.71 14.83 9.89
CA HIS A 65 8.49 15.04 11.10
C HIS A 65 9.86 14.35 11.08
N LEU A 66 9.93 13.10 10.59
CA LEU A 66 11.17 12.33 10.48
C LEU A 66 12.15 13.01 9.52
N VAL A 67 11.67 13.49 8.37
CA VAL A 67 12.49 14.21 7.39
C VAL A 67 13.03 15.51 7.97
N GLU A 68 12.18 16.30 8.64
CA GLU A 68 12.55 17.58 9.24
C GLU A 68 13.53 17.40 10.40
N LYS A 69 13.19 16.56 11.38
CA LYS A 69 13.93 16.43 12.63
C LYS A 69 15.32 15.82 12.46
N ASN A 70 15.47 14.92 11.48
CA ASN A 70 16.76 14.28 11.18
C ASN A 70 17.51 15.00 10.06
N ASN A 71 17.02 16.14 9.57
CA ASN A 71 17.60 16.91 8.47
C ASN A 71 17.93 16.01 7.26
N LEU A 72 16.95 15.22 6.80
CA LEU A 72 17.18 14.25 5.71
C LEU A 72 17.11 14.89 4.33
N GLN A 73 16.57 16.11 4.19
CA GLN A 73 16.42 16.79 2.90
C GLN A 73 17.74 16.84 2.09
N PRO A 74 18.90 17.22 2.65
CA PRO A 74 20.16 17.23 1.89
C PRO A 74 20.60 15.84 1.42
N VAL A 75 20.33 14.79 2.22
CA VAL A 75 20.64 13.39 1.85
C VAL A 75 19.71 12.93 0.73
N MET A 76 18.42 13.23 0.85
CA MET A 76 17.41 12.95 -0.14
C MET A 76 17.75 13.61 -1.48
N GLU A 77 18.10 14.91 -1.47
CA GLU A 77 18.52 15.66 -2.65
C GLU A 77 19.80 15.08 -3.28
N LYS A 78 20.79 14.67 -2.47
CA LYS A 78 22.00 14.00 -2.94
C LYS A 78 21.70 12.73 -3.74
N TYR A 79 20.64 12.00 -3.38
CA TYR A 79 20.18 10.81 -4.12
C TYR A 79 19.10 11.14 -5.17
N GLY A 80 18.85 12.42 -5.44
CA GLY A 80 17.92 12.89 -6.45
C GLY A 80 16.45 12.79 -6.04
N VAL A 81 16.14 12.72 -4.75
CA VAL A 81 14.77 12.79 -4.24
C VAL A 81 14.40 14.28 -4.10
N ILE A 82 13.45 14.74 -4.92
CA ILE A 82 13.06 16.16 -4.96
C ILE A 82 11.75 16.40 -4.22
N LYS A 83 11.38 17.67 -3.99
CA LYS A 83 10.11 18.05 -3.32
C LYS A 83 8.87 17.36 -3.91
N LYS A 84 8.82 17.18 -5.23
CA LYS A 84 7.72 16.48 -5.91
C LYS A 84 7.63 15.00 -5.52
N ASP A 85 8.75 14.39 -5.18
CA ASP A 85 8.80 13.01 -4.70
C ASP A 85 8.26 12.88 -3.27
N LEU A 86 8.49 13.87 -2.41
CA LEU A 86 7.86 13.90 -1.08
C LEU A 86 6.34 13.96 -1.18
N ILE A 87 5.82 14.78 -2.12
CA ILE A 87 4.38 14.82 -2.41
C ILE A 87 3.91 13.44 -2.88
N PHE A 88 4.63 12.80 -3.81
CA PHE A 88 4.32 11.46 -4.28
C PHE A 88 4.30 10.41 -3.15
N ILE A 89 5.26 10.45 -2.22
CA ILE A 89 5.32 9.54 -1.06
C ILE A 89 4.09 9.72 -0.18
N THR A 90 3.79 10.96 0.22
CA THR A 90 2.62 11.24 1.08
C THR A 90 1.30 10.88 0.41
N GLU A 91 1.19 11.07 -0.90
CA GLU A 91 0.03 10.67 -1.69
C GLU A 91 -0.13 9.15 -1.85
N GLN A 92 0.96 8.37 -1.84
CA GLN A 92 0.88 6.91 -1.86
C GLN A 92 0.33 6.33 -0.55
N ILE A 93 0.59 7.01 0.57
CA ILE A 93 0.14 6.61 1.92
C ILE A 93 -1.34 7.00 2.12
N ALA A 94 -1.62 8.31 2.14
CA ALA A 94 -2.93 8.84 2.52
C ALA A 94 -3.88 9.11 1.33
N GLY A 95 -3.36 9.05 0.09
CA GLY A 95 -4.07 9.55 -1.08
C GLY A 95 -3.90 11.07 -1.29
N PRO A 96 -4.57 11.65 -2.31
CA PRO A 96 -4.41 13.06 -2.62
C PRO A 96 -5.11 13.94 -1.56
N LYS A 97 -4.40 14.97 -1.05
CA LYS A 97 -4.88 15.87 0.02
C LYS A 97 -6.25 16.50 -0.32
N ASP A 98 -6.45 16.91 -1.56
CA ASP A 98 -7.68 17.58 -2.02
C ASP A 98 -8.73 16.60 -2.59
N LYS A 99 -8.50 15.28 -2.49
CA LYS A 99 -9.36 14.20 -3.06
C LYS A 99 -9.67 14.29 -4.56
N GLN A 100 -9.11 15.26 -5.28
CA GLN A 100 -9.42 15.54 -6.68
C GLN A 100 -8.32 15.03 -7.61
N GLN A 101 -7.05 15.29 -7.31
CA GLN A 101 -5.95 14.96 -8.22
C GLN A 101 -4.63 14.70 -7.49
N TYR A 102 -3.90 13.71 -7.99
CA TYR A 102 -2.52 13.43 -7.64
C TYR A 102 -1.57 14.46 -8.27
N LYS A 103 -0.67 15.02 -7.48
CA LYS A 103 0.29 16.07 -7.88
C LYS A 103 1.73 15.55 -7.91
N GLY A 104 2.01 14.45 -7.21
CA GLY A 104 3.33 13.84 -7.11
C GLY A 104 3.81 13.20 -8.41
N ARG A 105 2.90 12.65 -9.22
CA ARG A 105 3.20 12.03 -10.52
C ARG A 105 2.17 12.38 -11.59
N PRO A 106 2.59 12.45 -12.87
CA PRO A 106 1.67 12.64 -13.99
C PRO A 106 0.78 11.41 -14.21
N GLU A 107 -0.29 11.59 -14.98
CA GLU A 107 -1.33 10.56 -15.21
C GLU A 107 -0.81 9.34 -15.99
N ASP A 108 0.21 9.49 -16.84
CA ASP A 108 0.89 8.37 -17.51
C ASP A 108 1.67 7.47 -16.53
N GLN A 109 1.80 7.88 -15.27
CA GLN A 109 2.41 7.11 -14.19
C GLN A 109 1.40 6.77 -13.07
N SER A 110 0.08 6.84 -13.35
CA SER A 110 -0.96 6.57 -12.36
C SER A 110 -0.86 5.19 -11.70
N PHE A 111 -0.36 4.18 -12.42
CA PHE A 111 -0.18 2.81 -11.92
C PHE A 111 0.75 2.74 -10.69
N LEU A 112 1.62 3.72 -10.48
CA LEU A 112 2.50 3.76 -9.30
C LEU A 112 1.71 3.89 -7.99
N TYR A 113 0.56 4.58 -8.02
CA TYR A 113 -0.32 4.74 -6.85
C TYR A 113 -1.10 3.47 -6.48
N GLU A 114 -0.98 2.40 -7.27
CA GLU A 114 -1.61 1.11 -7.00
C GLU A 114 -0.68 0.13 -6.26
N ILE A 115 0.56 0.54 -5.96
CA ILE A 115 1.57 -0.35 -5.42
C ILE A 115 1.49 -0.43 -3.89
N VAL A 116 1.52 0.71 -3.19
CA VAL A 116 1.64 0.79 -1.72
C VAL A 116 0.28 0.67 -1.04
N ALA A 117 -0.63 1.60 -1.32
CA ALA A 117 -2.00 1.57 -0.81
C ALA A 117 -3.00 1.74 -1.97
N ASN A 118 -3.46 0.62 -2.53
CA ASN A 118 -4.30 0.62 -3.71
C ASN A 118 -5.75 0.96 -3.36
N LYS A 119 -6.10 2.24 -3.39
CA LYS A 119 -7.46 2.70 -3.07
C LYS A 119 -8.53 2.29 -4.10
N ARG A 120 -8.16 1.79 -5.29
CA ARG A 120 -9.12 1.34 -6.32
C ARG A 120 -9.64 -0.07 -6.04
N THR A 121 -8.74 -1.00 -5.77
CA THR A 121 -9.07 -2.44 -5.68
C THR A 121 -8.73 -3.05 -4.33
N GLY A 122 -7.89 -2.38 -3.53
CA GLY A 122 -7.33 -2.94 -2.32
C GLY A 122 -6.36 -4.10 -2.59
N ILE A 123 -5.75 -4.19 -3.77
CA ILE A 123 -4.70 -5.16 -4.09
C ILE A 123 -3.37 -4.41 -4.12
N ASP A 124 -2.57 -4.58 -3.07
CA ASP A 124 -1.33 -3.84 -2.84
C ASP A 124 -0.32 -4.67 -2.03
N VAL A 125 0.91 -4.17 -1.93
CA VAL A 125 2.02 -4.86 -1.27
C VAL A 125 1.85 -4.93 0.25
N ASP A 126 1.14 -3.98 0.85
CA ASP A 126 0.75 -3.98 2.27
C ASP A 126 0.07 -5.30 2.63
N LYS A 127 -0.98 -5.66 1.88
CA LYS A 127 -1.71 -6.92 2.07
C LYS A 127 -0.88 -8.16 1.86
N TRP A 128 0.00 -8.15 0.86
CA TRP A 128 0.83 -9.32 0.59
C TRP A 128 1.79 -9.61 1.74
N ASP A 129 2.36 -8.57 2.33
CA ASP A 129 3.26 -8.72 3.48
C ASP A 129 2.50 -9.24 4.70
N TYR A 130 1.44 -8.55 5.14
CA TYR A 130 0.76 -8.96 6.38
C TYR A 130 0.03 -10.29 6.21
N PHE A 131 -0.48 -10.66 5.02
CA PHE A 131 -1.01 -12.00 4.82
C PHE A 131 0.05 -13.07 5.04
N ALA A 132 1.25 -12.90 4.50
CA ALA A 132 2.34 -13.86 4.68
C ALA A 132 2.84 -13.88 6.13
N ARG A 133 3.09 -12.70 6.70
CA ARG A 133 3.60 -12.50 8.06
C ARG A 133 2.63 -13.03 9.10
N ASP A 134 1.37 -12.64 9.05
CA ASP A 134 0.39 -13.00 10.08
C ASP A 134 0.03 -14.47 9.99
N SER A 135 -0.13 -14.99 8.77
CA SER A 135 -0.35 -16.43 8.57
C SER A 135 0.78 -17.26 9.18
N TYR A 136 2.03 -16.85 9.00
CA TYR A 136 3.19 -17.50 9.61
C TYR A 136 3.13 -17.48 11.14
N HIS A 137 2.92 -16.31 11.75
CA HIS A 137 2.93 -16.17 13.22
C HIS A 137 1.68 -16.76 13.90
N LEU A 138 0.54 -16.82 13.20
CA LEU A 138 -0.71 -17.37 13.73
C LEU A 138 -0.87 -18.87 13.43
N GLY A 139 0.04 -19.48 12.66
CA GLY A 139 -0.09 -20.87 12.22
C GLY A 139 -1.29 -21.10 11.30
N ILE A 140 -1.72 -20.07 10.56
CA ILE A 140 -2.80 -20.14 9.58
C ILE A 140 -2.17 -20.31 8.20
N ARG A 141 -2.76 -21.15 7.34
CA ARG A 141 -2.24 -21.38 6.00
C ARG A 141 -2.53 -20.17 5.09
N ASN A 142 -1.51 -19.62 4.44
CA ASN A 142 -1.66 -18.61 3.39
C ASN A 142 -1.72 -19.28 2.01
N SER A 143 -2.80 -19.08 1.24
CA SER A 143 -2.93 -19.59 -0.14
C SER A 143 -2.53 -18.55 -1.20
N SER A 144 -2.28 -17.30 -0.84
CA SER A 144 -1.98 -16.21 -1.78
C SER A 144 -0.50 -16.20 -2.21
N ASP A 145 -0.22 -16.48 -3.49
CA ASP A 145 1.11 -16.36 -4.10
C ASP A 145 1.31 -14.99 -4.78
N HIS A 146 1.76 -14.01 -3.99
CA HIS A 146 2.03 -12.66 -4.49
C HIS A 146 3.25 -12.60 -5.44
N LEU A 147 4.21 -13.53 -5.32
CA LEU A 147 5.36 -13.59 -6.23
C LEU A 147 4.94 -14.00 -7.63
N ARG A 148 3.99 -14.92 -7.73
CA ARG A 148 3.36 -15.30 -8.99
C ARG A 148 2.59 -14.12 -9.59
N PHE A 149 1.79 -13.40 -8.79
CA PHE A 149 1.09 -12.20 -9.23
C PHE A 149 2.06 -11.18 -9.85
N LEU A 150 3.18 -10.88 -9.18
CA LEU A 150 4.20 -9.95 -9.67
C LEU A 150 4.80 -10.35 -11.02
N LYS A 151 4.97 -11.65 -11.30
CA LYS A 151 5.49 -12.14 -12.59
C LYS A 151 4.51 -11.86 -13.75
N PHE A 152 3.22 -11.94 -13.48
CA PHE A 152 2.16 -11.81 -14.48
C PHE A 152 1.54 -10.41 -14.56
N ALA A 153 1.77 -9.55 -13.57
CA ALA A 153 1.30 -8.17 -13.57
C ALA A 153 1.87 -7.40 -14.77
N ARG A 154 1.03 -6.60 -15.42
CA ARG A 154 1.41 -5.70 -16.52
C ARG A 154 0.76 -4.34 -16.32
N VAL A 155 1.39 -3.29 -16.86
CA VAL A 155 0.75 -1.98 -16.94
C VAL A 155 0.02 -1.90 -18.27
N CYS A 156 -1.27 -1.61 -18.25
CA CYS A 156 -2.10 -1.45 -19.44
C CYS A 156 -2.83 -0.11 -19.41
N GLU A 157 -3.15 0.42 -20.58
CA GLU A 157 -4.01 1.58 -20.70
C GLU A 157 -5.48 1.15 -20.70
N VAL A 158 -6.26 1.68 -19.76
CA VAL A 158 -7.69 1.41 -19.60
C VAL A 158 -8.39 2.75 -19.36
N ASN A 159 -9.33 3.11 -20.24
CA ASN A 159 -10.06 4.38 -20.18
C ASN A 159 -9.14 5.62 -20.07
N GLY A 160 -8.04 5.63 -20.83
CA GLY A 160 -7.07 6.73 -20.83
C GLY A 160 -6.12 6.78 -19.62
N LYS A 161 -6.17 5.80 -18.71
CA LYS A 161 -5.28 5.71 -17.54
C LYS A 161 -4.40 4.47 -17.61
N ARG A 162 -3.14 4.59 -17.19
CA ARG A 162 -2.24 3.43 -17.06
C ARG A 162 -2.42 2.79 -15.69
N ILE A 163 -2.89 1.55 -15.66
CA ILE A 163 -3.19 0.81 -14.43
C ILE A 163 -2.46 -0.53 -14.37
N ILE A 164 -2.34 -1.12 -13.18
CA ILE A 164 -1.84 -2.49 -13.02
C ILE A 164 -2.96 -3.48 -13.36
N CYS A 165 -2.69 -4.34 -14.33
CA CYS A 165 -3.58 -5.42 -14.77
C CYS A 165 -2.98 -6.77 -14.40
N ALA A 166 -3.83 -7.64 -13.88
CA ALA A 166 -3.52 -9.06 -13.70
C ALA A 166 -3.73 -9.82 -15.01
N ARG A 167 -3.00 -10.92 -15.20
CA ARG A 167 -3.23 -11.84 -16.31
C ARG A 167 -4.53 -12.61 -16.08
N ASP A 168 -5.31 -12.81 -17.14
CA ASP A 168 -6.59 -13.55 -17.13
C ASP A 168 -6.61 -14.83 -16.28
N LYS A 169 -5.60 -15.69 -16.42
CA LYS A 169 -5.48 -16.96 -15.70
C LYS A 169 -5.22 -16.83 -14.19
N GLU A 170 -4.87 -15.64 -13.70
CA GLU A 170 -4.61 -15.37 -12.28
C GLU A 170 -5.89 -14.99 -11.52
N VAL A 171 -7.05 -15.01 -12.18
CA VAL A 171 -8.34 -14.65 -11.56
C VAL A 171 -8.63 -15.48 -10.31
N HIS A 172 -8.29 -16.77 -10.32
CA HIS A 172 -8.51 -17.63 -9.16
C HIS A 172 -7.58 -17.27 -7.99
N ASP A 173 -6.31 -16.97 -8.27
CA ASP A 173 -5.35 -16.54 -7.25
C ASP A 173 -5.79 -15.22 -6.59
N LEU A 174 -6.43 -14.32 -7.36
CA LEU A 174 -7.04 -13.10 -6.80
C LEU A 174 -8.22 -13.41 -5.86
N TYR A 175 -9.09 -14.36 -6.21
CA TYR A 175 -10.15 -14.80 -5.30
C TYR A 175 -9.59 -15.41 -4.02
N GLU A 176 -8.55 -16.24 -4.12
CA GLU A 176 -7.86 -16.84 -2.99
C GLU A 176 -7.21 -15.80 -2.07
N MET A 177 -6.69 -14.71 -2.62
CA MET A 177 -6.17 -13.58 -1.84
C MET A 177 -7.28 -12.95 -0.96
N PHE A 178 -8.46 -12.67 -1.52
CA PHE A 178 -9.59 -12.15 -0.74
C PHE A 178 -10.14 -13.17 0.26
N HIS A 179 -10.12 -14.47 -0.09
CA HIS A 179 -10.49 -15.54 0.83
C HIS A 179 -9.52 -15.65 2.02
N THR A 180 -8.22 -15.54 1.77
CA THR A 180 -7.18 -15.49 2.80
C THR A 180 -7.42 -14.31 3.74
N ARG A 181 -7.67 -13.12 3.21
CA ARG A 181 -8.02 -11.93 4.00
C ARG A 181 -9.21 -12.21 4.92
N HIS A 182 -10.30 -12.71 4.37
CA HIS A 182 -11.49 -13.05 5.15
C HIS A 182 -11.19 -14.07 6.26
N THR A 183 -10.36 -15.08 5.97
CA THR A 183 -9.95 -16.10 6.94
C THR A 183 -9.16 -15.50 8.10
N LEU A 184 -8.18 -14.63 7.82
CA LEU A 184 -7.40 -13.93 8.85
C LEU A 184 -8.27 -13.02 9.71
N HIS A 185 -9.16 -12.23 9.09
CA HIS A 185 -10.11 -11.41 9.84
C HIS A 185 -11.00 -12.24 10.76
N ARG A 186 -11.61 -13.31 10.26
CA ARG A 186 -12.55 -14.12 11.02
C ARG A 186 -11.88 -14.91 12.15
N ARG A 187 -10.69 -15.47 11.90
CA ARG A 187 -10.03 -16.39 12.84
C ARG A 187 -9.12 -15.68 13.83
N ALA A 188 -8.58 -14.51 13.48
CA ALA A 188 -7.61 -13.80 14.31
C ALA A 188 -8.06 -12.37 14.63
N TYR A 189 -8.12 -11.46 13.66
CA TYR A 189 -8.28 -10.02 13.93
C TYR A 189 -9.63 -9.66 14.59
N GLN A 190 -10.68 -10.43 14.30
CA GLN A 190 -12.02 -10.28 14.89
C GLN A 190 -12.35 -11.44 15.85
N HIS A 191 -11.34 -12.16 16.33
CA HIS A 191 -11.57 -13.21 17.30
C HIS A 191 -12.19 -12.61 18.57
N ARG A 192 -13.28 -13.23 19.06
CA ARG A 192 -14.10 -12.69 20.16
C ARG A 192 -13.29 -12.37 21.43
N VAL A 193 -12.29 -13.20 21.75
CA VAL A 193 -11.46 -12.99 22.95
C VAL A 193 -10.51 -11.81 22.74
N THR A 194 -9.97 -11.67 21.53
CA THR A 194 -9.15 -10.50 21.17
C THR A 194 -9.98 -9.24 21.33
N LYS A 195 -11.21 -9.20 20.79
CA LYS A 195 -12.11 -8.04 20.94
C LYS A 195 -12.47 -7.71 22.37
N ILE A 196 -12.61 -8.71 23.24
CA ILE A 196 -12.82 -8.47 24.67
C ILE A 196 -11.56 -7.86 25.30
N ILE A 197 -10.37 -8.38 25.00
CA ILE A 197 -9.10 -7.84 25.51
C ILE A 197 -8.88 -6.40 25.03
N GLU A 198 -9.24 -6.08 23.78
CA GLU A 198 -9.14 -4.73 23.23
C GLU A 198 -10.09 -3.71 23.91
N GLU A 199 -11.18 -4.17 24.54
CA GLU A 199 -12.13 -3.33 25.31
C GLU A 199 -11.75 -3.16 26.79
N MET A 200 -10.88 -4.02 27.33
CA MET A 200 -10.43 -4.00 28.73
C MET A 200 -9.45 -2.86 29.00
#